data_AF-A0AAD9RGR4-F1
#
_entry.id   AF-A0AAD9RGR4-F1
#
_cell.length_a   1.000
_cell.length_b   1.000
_cell.length_c   1.000
_cell.angle_alpha   90.00
_cell.angle_beta   90.00
_cell.angle_gamma   90.00
#
_symmetry.space_group_name_H-M   'P 1'
#
loop_
_entity.id
_entity.type
_entity.pdbx_description
1 polymer ?
#
loop_
_entity_poly.entity_id
_entity_poly.type
_entity_poly.pdbx_seq_one_letter_code
_entity_poly.pdbx_strand_id
1 'polypeptide(L)'
;MVTIWWNAQGVIHYSFLQSGETITAESYCREIDVMHEKLTKKQPALLNRHDAILLHDNTRPHKALITVDKLTSLQYEILPHPPYSPDILPTDYYLFRNYELFLREEKYNNQNDIIKDC
;
A
#
# COMPACT_ATOMS: atom_id res chain seq x y z
N MET A 1 4.94 1.53 11.58
CA MET A 1 4.76 2.04 10.20
C MET A 1 3.47 1.45 9.63
N VAL A 2 2.74 2.17 8.78
CA VAL A 2 1.50 1.68 8.15
C VAL A 2 1.70 1.47 6.65
N THR A 3 1.20 0.36 6.11
CA THR A 3 1.04 0.13 4.67
C THR A 3 -0.43 0.22 4.33
N ILE A 4 -0.76 0.79 3.16
CA ILE A 4 -2.15 0.87 2.70
C ILE A 4 -2.24 0.63 1.20
N TRP A 5 -3.23 -0.16 0.82
CA TRP A 5 -3.58 -0.55 -0.54
C TRP A 5 -5.03 -0.19 -0.77
N TRP A 6 -5.29 0.61 -1.78
CA TRP A 6 -6.62 1.15 -2.05
C TRP A 6 -6.78 1.47 -3.54
N ASN A 7 -8.02 1.60 -3.97
CA ASN A 7 -8.35 2.09 -5.30
C ASN A 7 -9.51 3.09 -5.21
N ALA A 8 -10.03 3.56 -6.34
CA ALA A 8 -11.11 4.54 -6.37
C ALA A 8 -12.41 4.08 -5.66
N GLN A 9 -12.59 2.79 -5.38
CA GLN A 9 -13.74 2.26 -4.64
C GLN A 9 -13.48 2.17 -3.12
N GLY A 10 -12.25 2.41 -2.67
CA GLY A 10 -11.89 2.44 -1.26
C GLY A 10 -10.73 1.51 -0.90
N VAL A 11 -10.58 1.27 0.41
CA VAL A 11 -9.45 0.53 0.98
C VAL A 11 -9.60 -0.98 0.75
N ILE A 12 -8.56 -1.58 0.19
CA ILE A 12 -8.46 -3.01 -0.06
C ILE A 12 -7.84 -3.70 1.17
N HIS A 13 -6.69 -3.18 1.60
CA HIS A 13 -5.89 -3.71 2.71
C HIS A 13 -5.05 -2.61 3.33
N TYR A 14 -4.93 -2.59 4.65
CA TYR A 14 -3.84 -1.93 5.35
C TYR A 14 -3.22 -2.87 6.39
N SER A 15 -1.99 -2.61 6.79
CA SER A 15 -1.34 -3.31 7.90
C SER A 15 -0.44 -2.37 8.69
N PHE A 16 -0.22 -2.71 9.96
CA PHE A 16 0.68 -1.99 10.84
C PHE A 16 1.87 -2.87 11.17
N LEU A 17 3.07 -2.38 10.88
CA LEU A 17 4.31 -2.99 11.33
C LEU A 17 4.52 -2.68 12.82
N GLN A 18 5.23 -3.57 13.52
CA GLN A 18 5.59 -3.33 14.91
C GLN A 18 6.51 -2.11 15.01
N SER A 19 6.55 -1.50 16.19
CA SER A 19 7.40 -0.33 16.44
C SER A 19 8.88 -0.67 16.18
N GLY A 20 9.55 0.14 15.37
CA GLY A 20 10.95 -0.04 14.98
C GLY A 20 11.19 -0.96 13.78
N GLU A 21 10.16 -1.65 13.26
CA GLU A 21 10.28 -2.46 12.05
C GLU A 21 10.18 -1.62 10.77
N THR A 22 10.85 -2.08 9.72
CA THR A 22 10.83 -1.47 8.39
C THR A 22 10.36 -2.48 7.35
N ILE A 23 9.81 -1.99 6.24
CA ILE A 23 9.39 -2.85 5.13
C ILE A 23 10.64 -3.32 4.39
N THR A 24 10.79 -4.65 4.32
CA THR A 24 11.75 -5.33 3.46
C THR A 24 11.05 -5.77 2.18
N ALA A 25 11.82 -6.17 1.17
CA ALA A 25 11.24 -6.71 -0.06
C ALA A 25 10.39 -7.97 0.22
N GLU A 26 10.82 -8.82 1.17
CA GLU A 26 10.09 -10.03 1.57
C GLU A 26 8.77 -9.71 2.27
N SER A 27 8.77 -8.79 3.23
CA SER A 27 7.53 -8.38 3.91
C SER A 27 6.58 -7.70 2.92
N TYR A 28 7.11 -6.92 1.98
CA TYR A 28 6.30 -6.30 0.92
C TYR A 28 5.65 -7.33 0.00
N CYS A 29 6.37 -8.39 -0.39
CA CYS A 29 5.79 -9.48 -1.17
C CYS A 29 4.65 -10.19 -0.41
N ARG A 30 4.77 -10.36 0.91
CA ARG A 30 3.68 -10.93 1.74
C ARG A 30 2.46 -10.01 1.76
N GLU A 31 2.67 -8.70 1.86
CA GLU A 31 1.59 -7.71 1.78
C GLU A 31 0.87 -7.74 0.42
N ILE A 32 1.62 -7.92 -0.69
CA ILE A 32 1.06 -8.09 -2.03
C ILE A 32 0.17 -9.34 -2.08
N ASP A 33 0.60 -10.48 -1.53
CA ASP A 33 -0.18 -11.72 -1.53
C ASP A 33 -1.52 -11.52 -0.78
N VAL A 34 -1.49 -10.89 0.40
CA VAL A 34 -2.69 -10.60 1.20
C VAL A 34 -3.60 -9.59 0.49
N MET A 35 -3.03 -8.54 -0.10
CA MET A 35 -3.78 -7.54 -0.86
C MET A 35 -4.47 -8.20 -2.06
N HIS A 36 -3.74 -9.04 -2.81
CA HIS A 36 -4.26 -9.74 -3.98
C HIS A 36 -5.43 -10.65 -3.61
N GLU A 37 -5.31 -11.46 -2.55
CA GLU A 37 -6.41 -12.32 -2.09
C GLU A 37 -7.67 -11.50 -1.75
N LYS A 38 -7.50 -10.38 -1.05
CA LYS A 38 -8.61 -9.48 -0.71
C LYS A 38 -9.22 -8.82 -1.94
N LEU A 39 -8.39 -8.42 -2.90
CA LEU A 39 -8.84 -7.83 -4.15
C LEU A 39 -9.61 -8.83 -5.00
N THR A 40 -9.17 -10.09 -5.08
CA THR A 40 -9.88 -11.18 -5.77
C THR A 40 -11.28 -11.39 -5.21
N LYS A 41 -11.43 -11.32 -3.88
CA LYS A 41 -12.74 -11.45 -3.23
C LYS A 41 -13.64 -10.22 -3.45
N LYS A 42 -13.06 -9.01 -3.37
CA LYS A 42 -13.83 -7.75 -3.47
C LYS A 42 -14.20 -7.39 -4.91
N GLN A 43 -13.29 -7.60 -5.86
CA GLN A 43 -13.39 -7.13 -7.25
C GLN A 43 -12.78 -8.15 -8.23
N PRO A 44 -13.36 -9.36 -8.36
CA PRO A 44 -12.82 -10.40 -9.24
C PRO A 44 -12.77 -9.97 -10.72
N ALA A 45 -13.69 -9.10 -11.15
CA ALA A 45 -13.75 -8.61 -12.52
C ALA A 45 -12.51 -7.81 -12.94
N LEU A 46 -11.86 -7.11 -12.01
CA LEU A 46 -10.66 -6.31 -12.29
C LEU A 46 -9.45 -7.21 -12.59
N LEU A 47 -9.33 -8.33 -11.86
CA LEU A 47 -8.23 -9.28 -12.06
C LEU A 47 -8.46 -10.20 -13.26
N ASN A 48 -9.71 -10.61 -13.51
CA ASN A 48 -10.05 -11.48 -14.65
C ASN A 48 -9.79 -10.81 -16.01
N ARG A 49 -9.74 -9.48 -16.06
CA ARG A 49 -9.43 -8.73 -17.28
C ARG A 49 -7.96 -8.43 -17.46
N HIS A 50 -7.13 -8.72 -16.46
CA HIS A 50 -5.71 -8.35 -16.42
C HIS A 50 -5.48 -6.82 -16.52
N ASP A 51 -6.44 -6.04 -16.02
CA ASP A 51 -6.42 -4.56 -16.07
C ASP A 51 -5.84 -3.95 -14.78
N ALA A 52 -5.17 -4.75 -13.96
CA ALA A 52 -4.70 -4.31 -12.64
C ALA A 52 -3.40 -3.51 -12.77
N ILE A 53 -3.52 -2.19 -12.68
CA ILE A 53 -2.38 -1.26 -12.68
C ILE A 53 -2.03 -0.90 -11.24
N LEU A 54 -0.76 -1.10 -10.86
CA LEU A 54 -0.22 -0.71 -9.57
C LEU A 54 0.59 0.59 -9.71
N LEU A 55 0.26 1.57 -8.87
CA LEU A 55 1.06 2.76 -8.64
C LEU A 55 1.65 2.70 -7.22
N HIS A 56 2.98 2.73 -7.14
CA HIS A 56 3.74 2.78 -5.89
C HIS A 56 5.03 3.59 -6.06
N ASP A 57 5.68 3.94 -4.96
CA ASP A 57 6.96 4.64 -4.99
C ASP A 57 8.13 3.74 -5.48
N ASN A 58 9.26 4.36 -5.77
CA ASN A 58 10.48 3.69 -6.24
C ASN A 58 11.42 3.24 -5.12
N THR A 59 10.91 2.95 -3.91
CA THR A 59 11.78 2.53 -2.81
C THR A 59 12.51 1.21 -3.12
N ARG A 60 13.65 0.98 -2.44
CA ARG A 60 14.47 -0.22 -2.67
C ARG A 60 13.69 -1.54 -2.53
N PRO A 61 12.81 -1.72 -1.53
CA PRO A 61 11.98 -2.92 -1.42
C PRO A 61 11.06 -3.10 -2.63
N HIS A 62 10.45 -2.02 -3.12
CA HIS A 62 9.47 -2.06 -4.22
C HIS A 62 10.11 -2.39 -5.58
N LYS A 63 11.38 -1.99 -5.76
CA LYS A 63 12.17 -2.26 -6.97
C LYS A 63 13.01 -3.54 -6.88
N ALA A 64 12.95 -4.27 -5.78
CA ALA A 64 13.70 -5.50 -5.62
C ALA A 64 13.22 -6.54 -6.65
N LEU A 65 14.13 -7.37 -7.15
CA LEU A 65 13.83 -8.39 -8.16
C LEU A 65 12.66 -9.30 -7.70
N ILE A 66 12.69 -9.76 -6.45
CA ILE A 66 11.64 -10.61 -5.89
C ILE A 66 10.24 -9.97 -5.91
N THR A 67 10.19 -8.64 -5.81
CA THR A 67 8.93 -7.89 -5.83
C THR A 67 8.43 -7.69 -7.25
N VAL A 68 9.32 -7.35 -8.18
CA VAL A 68 8.98 -7.23 -9.60
C VAL A 68 8.51 -8.58 -10.16
N ASP A 69 9.21 -9.67 -9.83
CA ASP A 69 8.84 -11.02 -10.22
C ASP A 69 7.47 -11.42 -9.65
N LYS A 70 7.21 -11.09 -8.38
CA LYS A 70 5.91 -11.32 -7.74
C LYS A 70 4.78 -10.57 -8.47
N LEU A 71 4.94 -9.27 -8.70
CA LEU A 71 3.93 -8.44 -9.38
C LEU A 71 3.66 -8.94 -10.80
N THR A 72 4.71 -9.33 -11.51
CA THR A 72 4.62 -9.90 -12.85
C THR A 72 3.91 -11.26 -12.84
N SER A 73 4.20 -12.12 -11.86
CA SER A 73 3.53 -13.42 -11.71
C SER A 73 2.02 -13.28 -11.44
N LEU A 74 1.63 -12.20 -10.79
CA LEU A 74 0.24 -11.84 -10.51
C LEU A 74 -0.38 -10.95 -11.60
N GLN A 75 0.35 -10.69 -12.69
CA GLN A 75 -0.08 -9.92 -13.86
C GLN A 75 -0.51 -8.48 -13.54
N TYR A 76 0.19 -7.83 -12.59
CA TYR A 76 0.04 -6.40 -12.37
C TYR A 76 0.94 -5.62 -13.32
N GLU A 77 0.38 -4.61 -13.97
CA GLU A 77 1.14 -3.59 -14.68
C GLU A 77 1.67 -2.57 -13.67
N ILE A 78 2.97 -2.29 -13.68
CA ILE A 78 3.58 -1.29 -12.78
C ILE A 78 3.64 0.04 -13.51
N LEU A 79 2.93 1.04 -13.00
CA LEU A 79 2.97 2.38 -13.57
C LEU A 79 4.32 3.06 -13.24
N PRO A 80 5.03 3.63 -14.22
CA PRO A 80 6.29 4.29 -13.95
C PRO A 80 6.08 5.51 -13.05
N HIS A 81 6.82 5.55 -11.96
CA HIS A 81 6.83 6.67 -11.02
C HIS A 81 8.17 7.44 -11.13
N PRO A 82 8.20 8.77 -11.14
CA PRO A 82 9.46 9.52 -11.06
C PRO A 82 10.07 9.48 -9.64
N PRO A 83 11.40 9.61 -9.49
CA PRO A 83 12.03 9.74 -8.19
C PRO A 83 11.60 11.02 -7.46
N TYR A 84 11.40 10.94 -6.14
CA TYR A 84 11.11 12.08 -5.26
C TYR A 84 9.86 12.89 -5.62
N SER A 85 8.79 12.24 -6.07
CA SER A 85 7.55 12.90 -6.51
C SER A 85 6.32 12.50 -5.69
N PRO A 86 6.29 12.81 -4.38
CA PRO A 86 5.15 12.49 -3.52
C PRO A 86 3.86 13.21 -3.95
N ASP A 87 3.98 14.35 -4.65
CA ASP A 87 2.86 15.10 -5.23
C ASP A 87 2.07 14.33 -6.30
N ILE A 88 2.66 13.26 -6.85
CA ILE A 88 2.04 12.41 -7.87
C ILE A 88 1.44 11.13 -7.26
N LEU A 89 1.77 10.80 -6.01
CA LEU A 89 1.26 9.60 -5.33
C LEU A 89 -0.03 9.93 -4.56
N PRO A 90 -1.18 9.35 -4.96
CA PRO A 90 -2.46 9.60 -4.27
C PRO A 90 -2.43 9.28 -2.77
N THR A 91 -1.64 8.28 -2.39
CA THR A 91 -1.46 7.93 -0.98
C THR A 91 -0.81 9.08 -0.19
N ASP A 92 0.19 9.77 -0.75
CA ASP A 92 0.90 10.83 -0.04
C ASP A 92 0.15 12.16 -0.09
N TYR A 93 -0.24 12.63 -1.29
CA TYR A 93 -0.82 13.97 -1.43
C TYR A 93 -2.26 14.07 -0.89
N TYR A 94 -3.01 12.97 -0.88
CA TYR A 94 -4.42 12.95 -0.48
C TYR A 94 -4.63 12.15 0.82
N LEU A 95 -4.35 10.85 0.82
CA LEU A 95 -4.75 9.99 1.93
C LEU A 95 -4.00 10.35 3.22
N PHE A 96 -2.66 10.33 3.19
CA PHE A 96 -1.85 10.66 4.35
C PHE A 96 -1.92 12.11 4.74
N ARG A 97 -2.10 13.03 3.79
CA ARG A 97 -2.33 14.44 4.10
C ARG A 97 -3.58 14.67 4.94
N ASN A 98 -4.70 14.03 4.57
CA ASN A 98 -5.93 14.13 5.36
C ASN A 98 -5.80 13.41 6.70
N TYR A 99 -5.14 12.25 6.71
CA TYR A 99 -4.90 11.51 7.94
C TYR A 99 -4.01 12.27 8.92
N GLU A 100 -2.97 12.98 8.45
CA GLU A 100 -2.13 13.83 9.30
C GLU A 100 -2.93 14.96 9.95
N LEU A 101 -3.86 15.58 9.20
CA LEU A 101 -4.74 16.62 9.75
C LEU A 101 -5.61 16.06 10.88
N PHE A 102 -6.17 14.87 10.69
CA PHE A 102 -6.94 14.17 11.72
C PHE A 102 -6.09 13.85 12.96
N LEU A 103 -4.88 13.30 12.75
CA LEU A 103 -3.98 12.94 13.86
C LEU A 103 -3.48 14.14 14.66
N ARG A 104 -3.39 15.34 14.07
CA ARG A 104 -2.95 16.55 14.78
C ARG A 104 -3.92 16.99 15.87
N GLU A 105 -5.19 16.61 15.75
CA GLU A 105 -6.23 16.94 16.73
C GLU A 105 -6.22 15.98 17.92
N GLU A 106 -5.53 14.84 17.81
CA GLU A 106 -5.56 13.74 18.77
C GLU A 106 -4.19 13.45 19.40
N LYS A 107 -4.18 12.96 20.64
CA LYS A 107 -2.95 12.55 21.34
C LYS A 107 -3.00 11.06 21.69
N TYR A 108 -2.13 10.30 21.06
CA TYR A 108 -2.02 8.86 21.27
C TYR A 108 -0.88 8.52 22.22
N ASN A 109 -1.17 7.72 23.24
CA ASN A 109 -0.16 7.25 24.19
C ASN A 109 0.43 5.89 23.79
N ASN A 110 -0.31 5.08 23.02
CA ASN A 110 0.11 3.75 22.59
C ASN A 110 -0.29 3.46 21.14
N GLN A 111 0.44 2.56 20.48
CA GLN A 111 0.15 2.12 19.11
C GLN A 111 -1.25 1.50 18.97
N ASN A 112 -1.74 0.80 20.00
CA ASN A 112 -3.06 0.19 19.99
C ASN A 112 -4.21 1.20 19.95
N ASP A 113 -3.98 2.42 20.45
CA ASP A 113 -4.99 3.47 20.44
C ASP A 113 -5.12 4.04 19.02
N ILE A 114 -4.00 4.17 18.30
CA ILE A 114 -3.97 4.56 16.88
C ILE A 114 -4.71 3.55 16.01
N ILE A 115 -4.49 2.25 16.25
CA ILE A 115 -5.09 1.17 15.46
C ILE A 115 -6.62 1.11 15.64
N LYS A 116 -7.14 1.46 16.83
CA LYS A 116 -8.58 1.44 17.10
C LYS A 116 -9.34 2.55 16.38
N ASP A 117 -8.69 3.66 16.13
CA ASP A 117 -9.29 4.85 15.51
C ASP A 117 -9.16 4.86 13.97
N CYS A 118 -8.61 3.80 13.37
CA CYS A 118 -8.42 3.62 11.91
C CYS A 118 -9.41 2.61 11.31
#